data_AF-A0A9E2FEW6-F1
#
_entry.id   AF-A0A9E2FEW6-F1
#
_cell.length_a   1.000
_cell.length_b   1.000
_cell.length_c   1.000
_cell.angle_alpha   90.00
_cell.angle_beta   90.00
_cell.angle_gamma   90.00
#
_symmetry.space_group_name_H-M   'P 1'
#
loop_
_entity.id
_entity.type
_entity.pdbx_description
1 polymer ?
#
loop_
_entity_poly.entity_id
_entity_poly.type
_entity_poly.pdbx_seq_one_letter_code
_entity_poly.pdbx_strand_id
1 'polypeptide(L)'
;MKEMEKRFLDACKLNIPMELHLLRAHLYAEELLTKILIDNIPRPKKLDLERMGFRRKLQITSAFELIPEDLSNGLNQLNKLRNKLAHTFRREVYLDDVEKLMNSMGGEVKNHIEELVNSNLKQSTKDIPEEYFGNLFIATVAFIAGQLSSIAEVE
;
A
#
# COMPACT_ATOMS: atom_id res chain seq x y z
N MET A 1 -8.60 -11.70 -9.46
CA MET A 1 -7.45 -10.82 -9.14
C MET A 1 -7.28 -9.70 -10.16
N LYS A 2 -7.10 -9.98 -11.46
CA LYS A 2 -7.01 -8.92 -12.50
C LYS A 2 -8.12 -7.85 -12.43
N GLU A 3 -9.37 -8.29 -12.26
CA GLU A 3 -10.51 -7.35 -12.13
C GLU A 3 -10.43 -6.50 -10.84
N MET A 4 -9.89 -7.06 -9.76
CA MET A 4 -9.72 -6.34 -8.50
C MET A 4 -8.59 -5.31 -8.61
N GLU A 5 -7.48 -5.67 -9.26
CA GLU A 5 -6.37 -4.76 -9.55
C GLU A 5 -6.83 -3.59 -10.42
N LYS A 6 -7.54 -3.87 -11.52
CA LYS A 6 -8.12 -2.84 -12.39
C LYS A 6 -9.02 -1.90 -11.59
N ARG A 7 -9.91 -2.45 -10.77
CA ARG A 7 -10.80 -1.65 -9.89
C ARG A 7 -10.02 -0.82 -8.88
N PHE A 8 -8.92 -1.32 -8.35
CA PHE A 8 -8.04 -0.58 -7.46
C PHE A 8 -7.33 0.57 -8.18
N LEU A 9 -6.72 0.32 -9.33
CA LEU A 9 -6.07 1.36 -10.14
C LEU A 9 -7.05 2.44 -10.61
N ASP A 10 -8.26 2.06 -11.01
CA ASP A 10 -9.30 3.02 -11.37
C ASP A 10 -9.78 3.80 -10.15
N ALA A 11 -9.85 3.17 -8.98
CA ALA A 11 -10.16 3.83 -7.72
C ALA A 11 -9.11 4.87 -7.32
N CYS A 12 -7.82 4.61 -7.57
CA CYS A 12 -6.71 5.54 -7.30
C CYS A 12 -6.79 6.83 -8.14
N LYS A 13 -7.48 6.81 -9.30
CA LYS A 13 -7.67 7.99 -10.17
C LYS A 13 -8.81 8.90 -9.71
N LEU A 14 -9.61 8.47 -8.73
CA LEU A 14 -10.76 9.25 -8.28
C LEU A 14 -10.31 10.40 -7.38
N ASN A 15 -10.94 11.56 -7.56
CA ASN A 15 -10.80 12.69 -6.65
C ASN A 15 -11.65 12.45 -5.39
N ILE A 16 -11.11 11.65 -4.48
CA ILE A 16 -11.73 11.28 -3.20
C ILE A 16 -10.75 11.54 -2.05
N PRO A 17 -11.23 11.61 -0.80
CA PRO A 17 -10.36 11.82 0.36
C PRO A 17 -9.28 10.74 0.47
N MET A 18 -8.08 11.13 0.93
CA MET A 18 -6.92 10.23 1.04
C MET A 18 -7.16 9.07 2.00
N GLU A 19 -8.00 9.27 3.01
CA GLU A 19 -8.42 8.23 3.96
C GLU A 19 -9.10 7.06 3.24
N LEU A 20 -9.89 7.36 2.20
CA LEU A 20 -10.58 6.36 1.42
C LEU A 20 -9.63 5.63 0.46
N HIS A 21 -8.65 6.34 -0.13
CA HIS A 21 -7.55 5.74 -0.88
C HIS A 21 -6.73 4.79 0.00
N LEU A 22 -6.41 5.19 1.23
CA LEU A 22 -5.71 4.35 2.21
C LEU A 22 -6.50 3.08 2.53
N LEU A 23 -7.79 3.22 2.80
CA LEU A 23 -8.65 2.09 3.14
C LEU A 23 -8.70 1.08 1.98
N ARG A 24 -8.88 1.56 0.74
CA ARG A 24 -8.92 0.71 -0.45
C ARG A 24 -7.61 -0.02 -0.67
N ALA A 25 -6.49 0.65 -0.47
CA ALA A 25 -5.19 0.03 -0.57
C ALA A 25 -4.92 -1.01 0.50
N HIS A 26 -5.34 -0.73 1.73
CA HIS A 26 -5.22 -1.69 2.81
C HIS A 26 -6.03 -2.97 2.50
N LEU A 27 -7.26 -2.82 2.00
CA LEU A 27 -8.10 -3.94 1.59
C LEU A 27 -7.48 -4.70 0.41
N TYR A 28 -6.99 -3.98 -0.60
CA TYR A 28 -6.36 -4.62 -1.76
C TYR A 28 -5.09 -5.40 -1.36
N ALA A 29 -4.24 -4.80 -0.53
CA ALA A 29 -3.07 -5.47 0.02
C ALA A 29 -3.45 -6.69 0.88
N GLU A 30 -4.56 -6.64 1.63
CA GLU A 30 -5.04 -7.78 2.40
C GLU A 30 -5.46 -8.96 1.52
N GLU A 31 -6.13 -8.69 0.42
CA GLU A 31 -6.52 -9.70 -0.58
C GLU A 31 -5.28 -10.31 -1.24
N LEU A 32 -4.28 -9.50 -1.58
CA LEU A 32 -3.01 -9.98 -2.14
C LEU A 32 -2.23 -10.86 -1.13
N LEU A 33 -2.12 -10.43 0.13
CA LEU A 33 -1.51 -11.25 1.19
C LEU A 33 -2.26 -12.58 1.37
N THR A 34 -3.59 -12.56 1.30
CA THR A 34 -4.41 -13.78 1.37
C THR A 34 -4.09 -14.73 0.22
N LYS A 35 -3.98 -14.20 -1.00
CA LYS A 35 -3.58 -15.00 -2.17
C LYS A 35 -2.18 -15.57 -2.04
N ILE A 36 -1.19 -14.76 -1.67
CA ILE A 36 0.20 -15.22 -1.44
C ILE A 36 0.23 -16.39 -0.44
N LEU A 37 -0.54 -16.31 0.64
CA LEU A 37 -0.65 -17.38 1.63
C LEU A 37 -1.33 -18.64 1.06
N ILE A 38 -2.38 -18.49 0.25
CA ILE A 38 -3.07 -19.61 -0.40
C ILE A 38 -2.12 -20.37 -1.33
N ASP A 39 -1.33 -19.64 -2.11
CA ASP A 39 -0.49 -20.21 -3.16
C ASP A 39 0.79 -20.86 -2.61
N ASN A 40 1.31 -20.37 -1.47
CA ASN A 40 2.61 -20.80 -0.95
C ASN A 40 2.54 -21.72 0.28
N ILE A 41 1.42 -21.79 0.99
CA ILE A 41 1.30 -22.65 2.18
C ILE A 41 0.80 -24.04 1.77
N PRO A 42 1.43 -25.15 2.23
CA PRO A 42 1.04 -26.50 1.81
C PRO A 42 -0.41 -26.91 2.11
N ARG A 43 -1.03 -26.32 3.13
CA ARG A 43 -2.40 -26.65 3.59
C ARG A 43 -3.16 -25.38 3.98
N PRO A 44 -3.45 -24.46 3.04
CA PRO A 44 -3.97 -23.14 3.37
C PRO A 44 -5.37 -23.21 4.00
N LYS A 45 -6.18 -24.22 3.63
CA LYS A 45 -7.51 -24.48 4.20
C LYS A 45 -7.52 -24.84 5.70
N LYS A 46 -6.35 -25.13 6.30
CA LYS A 46 -6.23 -25.34 7.76
C LYS A 46 -6.13 -24.01 8.50
N LEU A 47 -5.89 -22.92 7.80
CA LEU A 47 -5.92 -21.57 8.32
C LEU A 47 -7.26 -20.94 7.92
N ASP A 48 -7.92 -20.32 8.88
CA ASP A 48 -9.08 -19.47 8.60
C ASP A 48 -8.56 -18.10 8.12
N LEU A 49 -8.09 -18.05 6.86
CA LEU A 49 -7.49 -16.85 6.28
C LEU A 49 -8.50 -15.71 6.10
N GLU A 50 -9.78 -16.02 5.95
CA GLU A 50 -10.85 -15.01 5.84
C GLU A 50 -11.05 -14.26 7.17
N ARG A 51 -11.01 -14.98 8.30
CA ARG A 51 -11.10 -14.34 9.63
C ARG A 51 -9.78 -13.81 10.16
N MET A 52 -8.67 -14.15 9.50
CA MET A 52 -7.36 -13.67 9.87
C MET A 52 -7.18 -12.22 9.44
N GLY A 53 -6.94 -11.31 10.39
CA GLY A 53 -6.70 -9.91 10.06
C GLY A 53 -5.34 -9.66 9.41
N PHE A 54 -5.25 -8.56 8.65
CA PHE A 54 -4.06 -8.07 7.95
C PHE A 54 -2.73 -8.30 8.68
N ARG A 55 -2.61 -7.87 9.94
CA ARG A 55 -1.34 -7.96 10.71
C ARG A 55 -0.84 -9.40 10.79
N ARG A 56 -1.74 -10.36 11.02
CA ARG A 56 -1.38 -11.77 11.18
C ARG A 56 -0.98 -12.36 9.82
N LYS A 57 -1.70 -12.01 8.75
CA LYS A 57 -1.34 -12.39 7.38
C LYS A 57 0.06 -11.90 7.01
N LEU A 58 0.34 -10.61 7.26
CA LEU A 58 1.64 -9.99 7.02
C LEU A 58 2.76 -10.67 7.82
N GLN A 59 2.52 -10.98 9.10
CA GLN A 59 3.48 -11.69 9.92
C GLN A 59 3.84 -13.06 9.35
N ILE A 60 2.85 -13.80 8.84
CA ILE A 60 3.10 -15.11 8.25
C ILE A 60 3.85 -14.95 6.92
N THR A 61 3.40 -14.08 6.02
CA THR A 61 4.09 -13.89 4.72
C THR A 61 5.54 -13.45 4.90
N SER A 62 5.82 -12.56 5.86
CA SER A 62 7.18 -12.10 6.17
C SER A 62 8.01 -13.20 6.85
N ALA A 63 7.46 -13.94 7.81
CA ALA A 63 8.19 -15.01 8.50
C ALA A 63 8.59 -16.18 7.59
N PHE A 64 7.84 -16.39 6.50
CA PHE A 64 8.15 -17.37 5.47
C PHE A 64 8.92 -16.78 4.28
N GLU A 65 9.39 -15.53 4.38
CA GLU A 65 10.14 -14.82 3.33
C GLU A 65 9.40 -14.78 1.97
N LEU A 66 8.07 -14.81 2.00
CA LEU A 66 7.23 -14.76 0.79
C LEU A 66 7.13 -13.36 0.19
N ILE A 67 7.57 -12.35 0.93
CA ILE A 67 7.68 -10.96 0.49
C ILE A 67 9.02 -10.38 0.95
N PRO A 68 9.61 -9.43 0.20
CA PRO A 68 10.81 -8.71 0.65
C PRO A 68 10.60 -7.95 1.96
N GLU A 69 11.67 -7.82 2.75
CA GLU A 69 11.62 -7.15 4.05
C GLU A 69 11.19 -5.68 3.95
N ASP A 70 11.67 -4.95 2.94
CA ASP A 70 11.29 -3.56 2.70
C ASP A 70 9.79 -3.41 2.40
N LEU A 71 9.21 -4.36 1.64
CA LEU A 71 7.78 -4.41 1.38
C LEU A 71 6.99 -4.74 2.65
N SER A 72 7.50 -5.67 3.46
CA SER A 72 6.93 -6.00 4.78
C SER A 72 6.88 -4.77 5.69
N ASN A 73 7.95 -3.99 5.73
CA ASN A 73 8.05 -2.74 6.49
C ASN A 73 7.06 -1.68 5.99
N GLY A 74 6.95 -1.51 4.67
CA GLY A 74 5.93 -0.67 4.02
C GLY A 74 4.50 -1.04 4.42
N LEU A 75 4.16 -2.32 4.35
CA LEU A 75 2.83 -2.82 4.70
C LEU A 75 2.51 -2.69 6.19
N ASN A 76 3.52 -2.86 7.05
CA ASN A 76 3.37 -2.61 8.48
C ASN A 76 3.08 -1.13 8.74
N GLN A 77 3.77 -0.23 8.06
CA GLN A 77 3.54 1.21 8.17
C GLN A 77 2.18 1.63 7.60
N LEU A 78 1.74 1.04 6.48
CA LEU A 78 0.39 1.19 5.92
C LEU A 78 -0.68 0.80 6.96
N ASN A 79 -0.52 -0.34 7.62
CA ASN A 79 -1.43 -0.80 8.66
C ASN A 79 -1.44 0.13 9.89
N LYS A 80 -0.27 0.65 10.30
CA LYS A 80 -0.19 1.65 11.38
C LYS A 80 -0.94 2.92 11.01
N LEU A 81 -0.76 3.44 9.79
CA LEU A 81 -1.46 4.63 9.31
C LEU A 81 -2.98 4.40 9.30
N ARG A 82 -3.44 3.26 8.78
CA ARG A 82 -4.86 2.89 8.78
C ARG A 82 -5.44 2.83 10.19
N ASN A 83 -4.72 2.22 11.13
CA ASN A 83 -5.17 2.15 12.52
C ASN A 83 -5.28 3.54 13.16
N LYS A 84 -4.32 4.44 12.90
CA LYS A 84 -4.38 5.82 13.41
C LYS A 84 -5.61 6.57 12.92
N LEU A 85 -5.96 6.43 11.64
CA LEU A 85 -7.19 7.02 11.08
C LEU A 85 -8.45 6.44 11.74
N ALA A 86 -8.51 5.12 11.89
CA ALA A 86 -9.67 4.45 12.48
C ALA A 86 -9.91 4.82 13.96
N HIS A 87 -8.86 5.12 14.72
CA HIS A 87 -8.97 5.43 16.14
C HIS A 87 -9.10 6.93 16.46
N THR A 88 -8.91 7.82 15.47
CA THR A 88 -8.90 9.27 15.71
C THR A 88 -9.97 9.96 14.86
N PHE A 89 -11.06 10.39 15.50
CA PHE A 89 -12.31 10.88 14.87
C PHE A 89 -12.15 12.02 13.85
N ARG A 90 -11.02 12.75 13.84
CA ARG A 90 -10.72 13.85 12.90
C ARG A 90 -9.27 13.85 12.42
N ARG A 91 -8.60 12.70 12.41
CA ARG A 91 -7.25 12.65 11.85
C ARG A 91 -7.32 12.58 10.34
N GLU A 92 -6.58 13.47 9.69
CA GLU A 92 -6.33 13.44 8.25
C GLU A 92 -4.98 12.77 7.98
N VAL A 93 -4.74 12.40 6.73
CA VAL A 93 -3.41 11.99 6.28
C VAL A 93 -2.55 13.24 6.09
N TYR A 94 -1.38 13.28 6.74
CA TYR A 94 -0.43 14.40 6.62
C TYR A 94 0.84 14.00 5.86
N LEU A 95 1.62 14.98 5.37
CA LEU A 95 2.88 14.75 4.65
C LEU A 95 3.83 13.81 5.41
N ASP A 96 3.98 14.03 6.72
CA ASP A 96 4.81 13.18 7.59
C ASP A 96 4.33 11.71 7.64
N ASP A 97 3.02 11.45 7.50
CA ASP A 97 2.53 10.07 7.40
C ASP A 97 2.94 9.39 6.09
N VAL A 98 2.98 10.14 4.99
CA VAL A 98 3.39 9.67 3.66
C VAL A 98 4.90 9.49 3.59
N GLU A 99 5.67 10.44 4.10
CA GLU A 99 7.13 10.31 4.21
C GLU A 99 7.51 9.10 5.07
N LYS A 100 6.84 8.88 6.20
CA LYS A 100 7.05 7.68 7.03
C LYS A 100 6.75 6.40 6.27
N LEU A 101 5.68 6.38 5.46
CA LEU A 101 5.35 5.23 4.62
C LEU A 101 6.44 4.97 3.57
N MET A 102 6.87 6.00 2.84
CA MET A 102 7.93 5.89 1.84
C MET A 102 9.26 5.44 2.45
N ASN A 103 9.69 6.09 3.54
CA ASN A 103 10.95 5.76 4.21
C ASN A 103 10.97 4.34 4.78
N SER A 104 9.80 3.77 5.12
CA SER A 104 9.72 2.39 5.60
C SER A 104 9.98 1.34 4.53
N MET A 105 9.98 1.72 3.25
CA MET A 105 10.26 0.84 2.12
C MET A 105 11.70 0.96 1.58
N GLY A 106 12.56 1.71 2.29
CA GLY A 106 13.94 1.97 1.85
C GLY A 106 14.09 3.24 1.00
N GLY A 107 15.32 3.75 0.95
CA GLY A 107 15.63 5.03 0.29
C GLY A 107 15.46 5.00 -1.23
N GLU A 108 15.69 3.86 -1.87
CA GLU A 108 15.55 3.70 -3.33
C GLU A 108 14.09 3.82 -3.78
N VAL A 109 13.17 3.22 -3.01
CA VAL A 109 11.73 3.31 -3.29
C VAL A 109 11.23 4.74 -3.18
N LYS A 110 11.70 5.48 -2.17
CA LYS A 110 11.38 6.91 -2.02
C LYS A 110 11.79 7.71 -3.26
N ASN A 111 13.04 7.57 -3.70
CA ASN A 111 13.56 8.29 -4.86
C ASN A 111 12.74 7.96 -6.12
N HIS A 112 12.44 6.68 -6.33
CA HIS A 112 11.65 6.23 -7.46
C HIS A 112 10.23 6.83 -7.46
N ILE A 113 9.55 6.85 -6.32
CA ILE A 113 8.21 7.44 -6.19
C ILE A 113 8.26 8.96 -6.44
N GLU A 114 9.25 9.66 -5.89
CA GLU A 114 9.42 11.11 -6.11
C GLU A 114 9.67 11.41 -7.60
N GLU A 115 10.51 10.62 -8.28
CA GLU A 115 10.74 10.74 -9.73
C GLU A 115 9.46 10.51 -10.55
N LEU A 116 8.66 9.50 -10.19
CA LEU A 116 7.36 9.23 -10.84
C LEU A 116 6.40 10.40 -10.67
N VAL A 117 6.34 11.00 -9.48
CA VAL A 117 5.46 12.16 -9.23
C VAL A 117 5.97 13.39 -9.96
N ASN A 118 7.27 13.68 -9.88
CA ASN A 118 7.91 14.83 -10.52
C ASN A 118 7.82 14.79 -12.06
N SER A 119 7.88 13.60 -12.67
CA SER A 119 7.74 13.43 -14.12
C SER A 119 6.29 13.62 -14.62
N ASN A 120 5.31 13.32 -13.77
CA ASN A 120 3.89 13.53 -14.07
C ASN A 120 3.43 14.97 -13.82
N LEU A 121 4.06 15.68 -12.90
CA LEU A 121 3.80 17.10 -12.64
C LEU A 121 4.63 17.96 -13.60
N LYS A 122 4.10 18.21 -14.80
CA LYS A 122 4.64 19.21 -15.74
C LYS A 122 4.46 20.65 -15.21
N GLN A 123 5.04 21.03 -14.07
CA GLN A 123 5.35 22.43 -13.74
C GLN A 123 6.24 22.56 -12.49
N SER A 124 7.28 23.37 -12.66
CA SER A 124 8.13 23.93 -11.62
C SER A 124 7.35 24.96 -10.80
N THR A 125 7.17 24.75 -9.49
CA THR A 125 6.96 25.85 -8.54
C THR A 125 7.48 25.49 -7.16
N LYS A 126 8.10 26.48 -6.50
CA LYS A 126 8.86 26.42 -5.24
C LYS A 126 8.04 26.23 -3.95
N ASP A 127 6.80 25.81 -4.05
CA ASP A 127 5.94 25.46 -2.92
C ASP A 127 5.26 24.15 -3.28
N ILE A 128 5.35 23.13 -2.41
CA ILE A 128 4.74 21.81 -2.64
C ILE A 128 3.21 22.01 -2.65
N PRO A 129 2.52 21.96 -3.80
CA PRO A 129 1.08 22.13 -3.83
C PRO A 129 0.40 20.97 -3.11
N GLU A 130 -0.76 21.18 -2.51
CA GLU A 130 -1.57 20.13 -1.88
C GLU A 130 -1.86 18.95 -2.86
N GLU A 131 -1.91 19.26 -4.17
CA GLU A 131 -1.99 18.29 -5.25
C GLU A 131 -0.76 17.36 -5.34
N TYR A 132 0.45 17.86 -5.07
CA TYR A 132 1.67 17.04 -4.98
C TYR A 132 1.58 16.03 -3.85
N PHE A 133 1.07 16.46 -2.70
CA PHE A 133 0.92 15.61 -1.53
C PHE A 133 -0.06 14.45 -1.79
N GLY A 134 -1.22 14.74 -2.40
CA GLY A 134 -2.16 13.70 -2.82
C GLY A 134 -1.57 12.73 -3.84
N ASN A 135 -0.85 13.25 -4.84
CA ASN A 135 -0.20 12.43 -5.86
C ASN A 135 0.92 11.55 -5.28
N LEU A 136 1.71 12.06 -4.34
CA LEU A 136 2.75 11.31 -3.64
C LEU A 136 2.15 10.16 -2.85
N PHE A 137 1.05 10.41 -2.13
CA PHE A 137 0.35 9.37 -1.40
C PHE A 137 -0.19 8.27 -2.33
N ILE A 138 -0.89 8.65 -3.38
CA ILE A 138 -1.47 7.71 -4.35
C ILE A 138 -0.36 6.88 -5.03
N ALA A 139 0.73 7.52 -5.44
CA ALA A 139 1.87 6.84 -6.07
C ALA A 139 2.54 5.85 -5.11
N THR A 140 2.75 6.23 -3.85
CA THR A 140 3.32 5.35 -2.82
C THR A 140 2.48 4.10 -2.61
N VAL A 141 1.17 4.30 -2.51
CA VAL A 141 0.21 3.24 -2.26
C VAL A 141 0.02 2.33 -3.48
N ALA A 142 0.01 2.90 -4.68
CA ALA A 142 -0.01 2.15 -5.94
C ALA A 142 1.29 1.34 -6.14
N PHE A 143 2.44 1.88 -5.74
CA PHE A 143 3.72 1.17 -5.80
C PHE A 143 3.71 -0.08 -4.90
N ILE A 144 3.29 0.05 -3.64
CA ILE A 144 3.14 -1.09 -2.71
C ILE A 144 2.23 -2.17 -3.31
N ALA A 145 1.08 -1.73 -3.83
CA ALA A 145 0.10 -2.61 -4.45
C ALA A 145 0.68 -3.35 -5.68
N GLY A 146 1.43 -2.65 -6.54
CA GLY A 146 2.07 -3.24 -7.73
C GLY A 146 3.15 -4.26 -7.37
N GLN A 147 3.98 -3.97 -6.37
CA GLN A 147 4.98 -4.93 -5.87
C GLN A 147 4.31 -6.21 -5.35
N LEU A 148 3.20 -6.08 -4.60
CA LEU A 148 2.43 -7.23 -4.12
C LEU A 148 1.72 -7.97 -5.26
N SER A 149 1.14 -7.27 -6.24
CA SER A 149 0.51 -7.89 -7.42
C SER A 149 1.52 -8.78 -8.15
N SER A 150 2.74 -8.26 -8.37
CA SER A 150 3.82 -8.99 -9.05
C SER A 150 4.21 -10.27 -8.30
N ILE A 151 4.34 -10.21 -6.98
CA ILE A 151 4.65 -11.38 -6.14
C ILE A 151 3.49 -12.39 -6.15
N ALA A 152 2.25 -11.91 -6.17
CA ALA A 152 1.07 -12.75 -6.25
C ALA A 152 0.83 -13.31 -7.66
N GLU A 153 1.72 -13.10 -8.64
CA GLU A 153 1.54 -13.51 -10.05
C GLU A 153 0.19 -13.02 -10.63
N VAL A 154 -0.25 -11.84 -10.21
CA VAL A 154 -1.40 -11.15 -10.80
C VAL A 154 -0.88 -10.34 -11.98
N GLU A 155 -0.64 -11.01 -13.11
CA GLU A 155 -0.58 -10.37 -14.43
C GLU A 155 -1.99 -10.19 -14.99
#